data_AF-A0AAD8XZR6-F1
#
_entry.id   AF-A0AAD8XZR6-F1
#
_cell.length_a   1.000
_cell.length_b   1.000
_cell.length_c   1.000
_cell.angle_alpha   90.00
_cell.angle_beta   90.00
_cell.angle_gamma   90.00
#
_symmetry.space_group_name_H-M   'P 1'
#
loop_
_entity.id
_entity.type
_entity.pdbx_description
1 polymer ?
#
loop_
_entity_poly.entity_id
_entity_poly.type
_entity_poly.pdbx_seq_one_letter_code
_entity_poly.pdbx_strand_id
1 'polypeptide(L)'
;MVDPLSTALLMTLSLLLLAAVATDAFVSPSHHYGRQQLTKYVVSNHRRLGPFHIIDNAHSRQILYMTENDNEEIDETGAYAGTSSDGTIEEEESPSEVISSYKSKISTRRTGTEARPGSSAQTPIDVTMKFGGSSLANAERIDHVANLIKDRTNPPPNEDGSPSGENPVRPRAVICSAMGKTTNSLLAAGEMALEGRVDIEALRTLHLGTCRKFDIPERTRNDVEKLLDECEDMLNGVRLIQELSPKSLDQLVSYGERCSVRIMAARLNQIGVPAQAFDAWDVGVLTDDTYGDAKLLPGTIASIKERFDGRVDPNVVAVVTGFIGHNTKGKITTLGRGGSDLTATAIGAALKVDEVQVWKDVDGILTADPRLVKNALPVSHVSYEEASELAYFGAQVLHPIAMQPALHANIPVRVKNSYNPSAPGSLIDNVGNPSRMVTAITCKRNITLMDITSLQMLGAYGFLGAVFADFEKNKVSVDVLASSEVSISVTLDKKQKENDIEKLRDDLSNFAEVELHRDRAILTLITDVSRSSDVLATVFATFSMHGIQVEMMSQGASKVNISFIIRDDQIDDAILKLHACLFEGKCDVAIIEDGHIV
;
A
#
# COMPACT_ATOMS: atom_id res chain seq x y z
N MET A 1 13.08 14.46 33.05
CA MET A 1 11.87 14.51 33.90
C MET A 1 11.12 15.77 33.51
N VAL A 2 9.96 15.62 32.87
CA VAL A 2 9.15 16.75 32.38
C VAL A 2 8.29 17.28 33.53
N ASP A 3 8.23 18.60 33.69
CA ASP A 3 7.55 19.30 34.78
C ASP A 3 6.03 19.04 34.75
N PRO A 4 5.43 18.49 35.81
CA PRO A 4 4.01 18.14 35.87
C PRO A 4 3.05 19.33 35.62
N LEU A 5 3.49 20.57 35.81
CA LEU A 5 2.69 21.76 35.47
C LEU A 5 2.53 21.98 33.96
N SER A 6 3.53 21.63 33.15
CA SER A 6 3.49 21.78 31.71
C SER A 6 2.59 20.72 31.05
N THR A 7 2.61 19.51 31.59
CA THR A 7 1.74 18.40 31.12
C THR A 7 0.27 18.64 31.45
N ALA A 8 -0.01 19.24 32.62
CA ALA A 8 -1.36 19.61 33.01
C ALA A 8 -1.94 20.68 32.08
N LEU A 9 -1.16 21.72 31.75
CA LEU A 9 -1.60 22.81 30.87
C LEU A 9 -1.90 22.34 29.43
N LEU A 10 -1.07 21.44 28.90
CA LEU A 10 -1.28 20.81 27.59
C LEU A 10 -2.52 19.91 27.56
N MET A 11 -2.82 19.19 28.65
CA MET A 11 -4.05 18.41 28.77
C MET A 11 -5.30 19.30 28.84
N THR A 12 -5.27 20.42 29.57
CA THR A 12 -6.42 21.33 29.63
C THR A 12 -6.67 22.03 28.29
N LEU A 13 -5.62 22.44 27.57
CA LEU A 13 -5.77 23.00 26.22
C LEU A 13 -6.31 21.97 25.22
N SER A 14 -5.90 20.71 25.32
CA SER A 14 -6.40 19.62 24.47
C SER A 14 -7.87 19.31 24.75
N LEU A 15 -8.28 19.32 26.02
CA LEU A 15 -9.68 19.15 26.44
C LEU A 15 -10.57 20.32 26.01
N LEU A 16 -10.06 21.55 26.05
CA LEU A 16 -10.77 22.74 25.54
C LEU A 16 -10.93 22.70 24.00
N LEU A 17 -9.90 22.25 23.27
CA LEU A 17 -10.02 22.02 21.83
C LEU A 17 -11.02 20.92 21.50
N LEU A 18 -11.01 19.80 22.24
CA LEU A 18 -12.00 18.72 22.06
C LEU A 18 -13.43 19.19 22.36
N ALA A 19 -13.62 20.01 23.39
CA ALA A 19 -14.94 20.56 23.72
C ALA A 19 -15.45 21.57 22.66
N ALA A 20 -14.54 22.34 22.05
CA ALA A 20 -14.86 23.24 20.95
C ALA A 20 -15.23 22.46 19.66
N VAL A 21 -14.50 21.39 19.35
CA VAL A 21 -14.80 20.52 18.19
C VAL A 21 -16.10 19.72 18.40
N ALA A 22 -16.36 19.26 19.63
CA ALA A 22 -17.58 18.52 19.96
C ALA A 22 -18.85 19.39 19.94
N THR A 23 -18.73 20.71 20.14
CA THR A 23 -19.87 21.63 20.09
C THR A 23 -20.25 22.05 18.66
N ASP A 24 -19.34 21.97 17.69
CA ASP A 24 -19.64 22.18 16.26
C ASP A 24 -20.27 20.93 15.60
N ALA A 25 -20.06 19.73 16.15
CA ALA A 25 -20.57 18.48 15.57
C ALA A 25 -22.04 18.15 15.93
N PHE A 26 -22.65 18.85 16.91
CA PHE A 26 -23.95 18.45 17.48
C PHE A 26 -24.88 19.62 17.83
N VAL A 27 -25.07 20.62 16.96
CA VAL A 27 -26.17 21.60 17.15
C VAL A 27 -26.80 22.03 15.82
N SER A 28 -28.00 21.50 15.53
CA SER A 28 -28.94 22.06 14.54
C SER A 28 -29.40 23.47 14.99
N PRO A 29 -29.73 24.42 14.07
CA PRO A 29 -29.85 25.85 14.37
C PRO A 29 -30.97 26.27 15.33
N SER A 30 -31.76 25.34 15.85
CA SER A 30 -32.93 25.63 16.67
C SER A 30 -32.77 25.05 18.07
N HIS A 31 -32.11 25.75 19.00
CA HIS A 31 -32.41 25.71 20.45
C HIS A 31 -31.55 26.71 21.24
N HIS A 32 -32.13 27.89 21.55
CA HIS A 32 -31.47 28.98 22.27
C HIS A 32 -31.27 28.73 23.78
N TYR A 33 -31.86 27.67 24.34
CA TYR A 33 -31.90 27.43 25.80
C TYR A 33 -30.69 26.65 26.35
N GLY A 34 -30.01 25.85 25.53
CA GLY A 34 -28.83 25.05 25.95
C GLY A 34 -27.57 25.87 26.18
N ARG A 35 -27.39 26.98 25.44
CA ARG A 35 -26.18 27.84 25.52
C ARG A 35 -26.02 28.57 26.86
N GLN A 36 -27.12 28.91 27.55
CA GLN A 36 -27.03 29.67 28.81
C GLN A 36 -26.66 28.82 30.03
N GLN A 37 -26.93 27.50 30.01
CA GLN A 37 -26.62 26.60 31.12
C GLN A 37 -25.14 26.19 31.14
N LEU A 38 -24.54 25.91 29.98
CA LEU A 38 -23.12 25.53 29.86
C LEU A 38 -22.16 26.68 30.15
N THR A 39 -22.50 27.91 29.75
CA THR A 39 -21.69 29.10 30.03
C THR A 39 -21.62 29.39 31.54
N LYS A 40 -22.69 29.10 32.29
CA LYS A 40 -22.68 29.24 33.77
C LYS A 40 -21.79 28.20 34.46
N TYR A 41 -21.66 26.99 33.92
CA TYR A 41 -20.86 25.91 34.51
C TYR A 41 -19.35 26.15 34.35
N VAL A 42 -18.92 26.72 33.23
CA VAL A 42 -17.50 27.04 32.96
C VAL A 42 -17.05 28.27 33.75
N VAL A 43 -17.91 29.28 33.91
CA VAL A 43 -17.59 30.52 34.63
C VAL A 43 -17.56 30.33 36.16
N SER A 44 -18.29 29.37 36.73
CA SER A 44 -18.30 29.16 38.19
C SER A 44 -17.05 28.45 38.73
N ASN A 45 -16.31 27.70 37.91
CA ASN A 45 -15.20 26.86 38.38
C ASN A 45 -13.79 27.38 38.07
N HIS A 46 -13.64 28.44 37.27
CA HIS A 46 -12.33 28.98 36.90
C HIS A 46 -12.24 30.50 37.14
N ARG A 47 -12.06 30.89 38.41
CA ARG A 47 -11.63 32.25 38.76
C ARG A 47 -10.14 32.41 38.45
N ARG A 48 -9.79 32.77 37.21
CA ARG A 48 -8.56 33.50 36.78
C ARG A 48 -8.36 33.38 35.26
N LEU A 49 -9.26 33.95 34.47
CA LEU A 49 -9.00 34.27 33.06
C LEU A 49 -9.64 35.65 32.78
N GLY A 50 -8.85 36.58 32.24
CA GLY A 50 -9.28 37.94 31.88
C GLY A 50 -10.26 37.95 30.70
N PRO A 51 -10.86 39.10 30.35
CA PRO A 51 -11.93 39.18 29.36
C PRO A 51 -11.42 38.92 27.93
N PHE A 52 -12.16 38.10 27.17
CA PHE A 52 -12.00 37.88 25.74
C PHE A 52 -13.03 38.71 24.97
N HIS A 53 -12.63 39.37 23.88
CA HIS A 53 -13.55 39.98 22.92
C HIS A 53 -13.62 39.15 21.63
N ILE A 54 -14.82 38.74 21.25
CA ILE A 54 -15.13 38.10 19.97
C ILE A 54 -15.75 39.19 19.08
N ILE A 55 -15.11 39.52 17.96
CA ILE A 55 -15.70 40.34 16.90
C ILE A 55 -16.22 39.38 15.83
N ASP A 56 -17.52 39.43 15.57
CA ASP A 56 -18.21 38.56 14.62
C ASP A 56 -18.41 39.32 13.30
N ASN A 57 -17.87 38.79 12.19
CA ASN A 57 -18.24 39.27 10.85
C ASN A 57 -18.40 38.08 9.90
N ALA A 58 -19.39 38.20 9.01
CA ALA A 58 -20.20 37.08 8.50
C ALA A 58 -19.48 36.01 7.66
N HIS A 59 -18.21 36.17 7.27
CA HIS A 59 -17.57 35.23 6.32
C HIS A 59 -16.12 34.78 6.63
N SER A 60 -15.55 35.07 7.81
CA SER A 60 -14.36 34.36 8.33
C SER A 60 -14.05 34.77 9.77
N ARG A 61 -13.81 33.82 10.70
CA ARG A 61 -13.32 34.11 12.06
C ARG A 61 -11.82 33.82 12.14
N GLN A 62 -11.00 34.85 12.38
CA GLN A 62 -9.60 34.72 12.78
C GLN A 62 -9.46 34.92 14.29
N ILE A 63 -8.64 34.08 14.94
CA ILE A 63 -8.20 34.25 16.33
C ILE A 63 -6.81 34.89 16.29
N LEU A 64 -6.70 36.17 16.64
CA LEU A 64 -5.41 36.85 16.78
C LEU A 64 -4.89 36.68 18.22
N TYR A 65 -3.73 36.05 18.36
CA TYR A 65 -2.96 36.04 19.60
C TYR A 65 -2.09 37.30 19.66
N MET A 66 -2.32 38.16 20.65
CA MET A 66 -1.41 39.27 20.96
C MET A 66 -0.42 38.81 22.03
N THR A 67 0.88 38.88 21.74
CA THR A 67 1.95 38.72 22.74
C THR A 67 2.17 40.05 23.47
N GLU A 68 2.34 39.98 24.79
CA GLU A 68 2.64 41.12 25.67
C GLU A 68 3.83 41.94 25.18
N ASN A 69 3.57 43.17 24.74
CA ASN A 69 4.36 44.38 25.00
C ASN A 69 3.77 45.50 24.14
N ASP A 70 3.06 46.42 24.80
CA ASP A 70 3.19 47.87 24.63
C ASP A 70 1.92 48.52 25.21
N ASN A 71 2.13 49.19 26.34
CA ASN A 71 1.17 50.11 26.96
C ASN A 71 0.98 51.29 26.00
N GLU A 72 -0.26 51.65 25.67
CA GLU A 72 -0.69 53.05 25.62
C GLU A 72 -2.22 53.16 25.43
N GLU A 73 -2.75 54.26 25.98
CA GLU A 73 -4.14 54.55 26.30
C GLU A 73 -5.10 54.53 25.11
N ILE A 74 -6.31 53.99 25.33
CA ILE A 74 -7.47 54.25 24.48
C ILE A 74 -8.29 55.32 25.20
N ASP A 75 -8.29 56.53 24.64
CA ASP A 75 -9.25 57.58 25.00
C ASP A 75 -10.46 57.53 24.06
N GLU A 76 -11.64 57.68 24.65
CA GLU A 76 -12.94 57.69 23.98
C GLU A 76 -13.15 59.07 23.35
N THR A 77 -13.41 59.16 22.03
CA THR A 77 -14.31 60.18 21.46
C THR A 77 -14.49 59.97 19.95
N GLY A 78 -15.74 60.10 19.50
CA GLY A 78 -16.11 59.97 18.09
C GLY A 78 -15.86 61.22 17.24
N ALA A 79 -16.18 61.04 15.95
CA ALA A 79 -16.38 62.02 14.88
C ALA A 79 -15.16 62.44 14.02
N TYR A 80 -15.18 61.88 12.80
CA TYR A 80 -14.75 62.38 11.48
C TYR A 80 -14.18 63.80 11.32
N ALA A 81 -13.04 63.89 10.63
CA ALA A 81 -12.72 64.84 9.54
C ALA A 81 -11.43 64.35 8.83
N GLY A 82 -11.48 63.94 7.54
CA GLY A 82 -11.06 64.73 6.37
C GLY A 82 -9.54 64.61 6.12
N THR A 83 -8.94 64.46 4.93
CA THR A 83 -9.35 64.56 3.52
C THR A 83 -8.14 64.11 2.67
N SER A 84 -8.42 63.54 1.48
CA SER A 84 -7.57 63.46 0.25
C SER A 84 -6.20 62.74 0.33
N SER A 85 -5.73 61.97 -0.65
CA SER A 85 -6.24 61.51 -1.95
C SER A 85 -5.16 60.60 -2.55
N ASP A 86 -5.44 59.33 -2.82
CA ASP A 86 -5.19 58.73 -4.13
C ASP A 86 -5.82 57.33 -4.17
N GLY A 87 -6.57 57.07 -5.23
CA GLY A 87 -7.36 55.87 -5.38
C GLY A 87 -6.65 54.79 -6.18
N THR A 88 -6.71 53.57 -5.69
CA THR A 88 -6.95 52.35 -6.47
C THR A 88 -7.53 51.31 -5.51
N ILE A 89 -8.76 50.87 -5.78
CA ILE A 89 -9.37 49.70 -5.16
C ILE A 89 -8.82 48.51 -5.94
N GLU A 90 -8.04 47.64 -5.29
CA GLU A 90 -7.76 46.30 -5.81
C GLU A 90 -9.02 45.44 -5.56
N GLU A 91 -9.61 44.91 -6.63
CA GLU A 91 -10.65 43.89 -6.57
C GLU A 91 -10.07 42.61 -5.94
N GLU A 92 -10.71 42.11 -4.87
CA GLU A 92 -10.39 40.78 -4.33
C GLU A 92 -10.74 39.70 -5.36
N GLU A 93 -9.71 39.02 -5.86
CA GLU A 93 -9.84 37.89 -6.79
C GLU A 93 -10.79 36.81 -6.27
N SER A 94 -11.64 36.31 -7.16
CA SER A 94 -12.58 35.22 -6.86
C SER A 94 -11.84 33.92 -6.49
N PRO A 95 -12.41 33.02 -5.67
CA PRO A 95 -11.80 31.73 -5.34
C PRO A 95 -11.41 30.89 -6.58
N SER A 96 -12.07 31.11 -7.72
CA SER A 96 -11.72 30.50 -9.02
C SER A 96 -10.40 30.99 -9.60
N GLU A 97 -10.02 32.25 -9.38
CA GLU A 97 -8.77 32.84 -9.88
C GLU A 97 -7.57 32.42 -9.03
N VAL A 98 -7.75 32.27 -7.72
CA VAL A 98 -6.73 31.72 -6.80
C VAL A 98 -6.40 30.26 -7.16
N ILE A 99 -7.40 29.45 -7.55
CA ILE A 99 -7.19 28.08 -8.04
C ILE A 99 -6.46 28.07 -9.39
N SER A 100 -6.74 29.05 -10.26
CA SER A 100 -6.03 29.19 -11.54
C SER A 100 -4.56 29.62 -11.35
N SER A 101 -4.28 30.48 -10.38
CA SER A 101 -2.95 30.93 -9.96
C SER A 101 -2.13 29.79 -9.33
N TYR A 102 -2.78 28.89 -8.58
CA TYR A 102 -2.14 27.66 -8.08
C TYR A 102 -1.88 26.63 -9.20
N LYS A 103 -2.79 26.47 -10.16
CA LYS A 103 -2.56 25.62 -11.34
C LYS A 103 -1.45 26.17 -12.25
N SER A 104 -1.36 27.49 -12.40
CA SER A 104 -0.29 28.13 -13.20
C SER A 104 1.07 28.02 -12.53
N LYS A 105 1.16 28.11 -11.18
CA LYS A 105 2.41 27.91 -10.41
C LYS A 105 2.92 26.47 -10.41
N ILE A 106 2.03 25.48 -10.52
CA ILE A 106 2.40 24.07 -10.73
C ILE A 106 2.80 23.81 -12.19
N SER A 107 2.16 24.50 -13.15
CA SER A 107 2.51 24.44 -14.58
C SER A 107 3.85 25.12 -14.91
N THR A 108 4.18 26.23 -14.24
CA THR A 108 5.44 26.97 -14.45
C THR A 108 6.66 26.33 -13.79
N ARG A 109 6.50 25.50 -12.74
CA ARG A 109 7.59 24.62 -12.28
C ARG A 109 7.97 23.53 -13.29
N ARG A 110 7.13 23.27 -14.31
CA ARG A 110 7.40 22.35 -15.43
C ARG A 110 7.86 23.04 -16.72
N THR A 111 7.88 24.37 -16.78
CA THR A 111 8.25 25.13 -17.99
C THR A 111 9.09 26.35 -17.62
N GLY A 112 10.34 26.09 -17.22
CA GLY A 112 11.30 27.11 -16.80
C GLY A 112 12.70 26.80 -17.29
N THR A 113 12.86 26.62 -18.60
CA THR A 113 14.17 26.72 -19.27
C THR A 113 13.89 27.35 -20.61
N GLU A 114 14.30 28.62 -20.77
CA GLU A 114 14.32 29.24 -22.09
C GLU A 114 15.14 28.36 -23.02
N ALA A 115 14.46 27.78 -24.01
CA ALA A 115 15.06 26.88 -24.96
C ALA A 115 16.04 27.66 -25.84
N ARG A 116 17.34 27.35 -25.71
CA ARG A 116 18.29 27.55 -26.81
C ARG A 116 17.90 26.58 -27.92
N PRO A 117 17.84 27.00 -29.20
CA PRO A 117 17.47 26.11 -30.28
C PRO A 117 18.63 25.14 -30.55
N GLY A 118 18.49 23.89 -30.12
CA GLY A 118 19.44 22.81 -30.37
C GLY A 118 19.45 21.75 -29.27
N SER A 119 18.87 20.58 -29.55
CA SER A 119 18.84 19.33 -28.77
C SER A 119 17.94 19.29 -27.52
N SER A 120 16.69 18.84 -27.69
CA SER A 120 15.85 18.38 -26.58
C SER A 120 16.06 16.88 -26.36
N ALA A 121 17.19 16.49 -25.78
CA ALA A 121 17.30 15.15 -25.21
C ALA A 121 16.42 15.12 -23.94
N GLN A 122 15.33 14.36 -23.95
CA GLN A 122 14.48 14.16 -22.77
C GLN A 122 15.34 13.61 -21.63
N THR A 123 15.33 14.28 -20.48
CA THR A 123 16.10 13.84 -19.31
C THR A 123 15.58 12.49 -18.82
N PRO A 124 16.44 11.47 -18.66
CA PRO A 124 15.99 10.18 -18.16
C PRO A 124 15.43 10.30 -16.75
N ILE A 125 14.35 9.58 -16.47
CA ILE A 125 13.80 9.48 -15.11
C ILE A 125 14.54 8.42 -14.30
N ASP A 126 14.84 8.72 -13.04
CA ASP A 126 15.44 7.77 -12.11
C ASP A 126 14.40 6.76 -11.65
N VAL A 127 14.74 5.48 -11.75
CA VAL A 127 13.82 4.41 -11.35
C VAL A 127 14.51 3.32 -10.54
N THR A 128 13.73 2.69 -9.68
CA THR A 128 14.03 1.37 -9.13
C THR A 128 13.14 0.35 -9.83
N MET A 129 13.70 -0.71 -10.40
CA MET A 129 12.92 -1.78 -11.05
C MET A 129 12.94 -3.04 -10.20
N LYS A 130 11.80 -3.71 -10.04
CA LYS A 130 11.71 -5.00 -9.38
C LYS A 130 11.16 -6.05 -10.32
N PHE A 131 11.79 -7.22 -10.37
CA PHE A 131 11.32 -8.37 -11.15
C PHE A 131 11.00 -9.56 -10.23
N GLY A 132 9.79 -10.10 -10.37
CA GLY A 132 9.34 -11.28 -9.62
C GLY A 132 9.94 -12.59 -10.14
N GLY A 133 9.75 -13.68 -9.37
CA GLY A 133 10.33 -14.99 -9.74
C GLY A 133 9.82 -15.53 -11.07
N SER A 134 8.55 -15.29 -11.43
CA SER A 134 8.01 -15.67 -12.75
C SER A 134 8.66 -14.88 -13.90
N SER A 135 9.05 -13.62 -13.69
CA SER A 135 9.81 -12.82 -14.65
C SER A 135 11.24 -13.32 -14.83
N LEU A 136 11.77 -14.09 -13.88
CA LEU A 136 13.16 -14.59 -13.85
C LEU A 136 13.22 -16.12 -13.87
N ALA A 137 12.18 -16.78 -14.39
CA ALA A 137 11.95 -18.22 -14.17
C ALA A 137 13.06 -19.14 -14.71
N ASN A 138 13.72 -18.73 -15.77
CA ASN A 138 14.74 -19.48 -16.50
C ASN A 138 15.63 -18.51 -17.30
N ALA A 139 16.61 -19.06 -18.02
CA ALA A 139 17.52 -18.29 -18.86
C ALA A 139 16.77 -17.41 -19.89
N GLU A 140 15.77 -17.95 -20.59
CA GLU A 140 15.01 -17.19 -21.59
C GLU A 140 14.33 -15.95 -20.97
N ARG A 141 13.75 -16.12 -19.78
CA ARG A 141 13.10 -15.02 -19.05
C ARG A 141 14.11 -14.01 -18.50
N ILE A 142 15.25 -14.46 -17.97
CA ILE A 142 16.34 -13.56 -17.56
C ILE A 142 16.86 -12.75 -18.76
N ASP A 143 17.04 -13.39 -19.91
CA ASP A 143 17.47 -12.70 -21.12
C ASP A 143 16.46 -11.67 -21.59
N HIS A 144 15.18 -12.01 -21.58
CA HIS A 144 14.10 -11.09 -21.89
C HIS A 144 14.10 -9.87 -20.95
N VAL A 145 14.24 -10.08 -19.64
CA VAL A 145 14.33 -8.99 -18.65
C VAL A 145 15.59 -8.14 -18.84
N ALA A 146 16.73 -8.75 -19.13
CA ALA A 146 17.97 -8.03 -19.39
C ALA A 146 17.84 -7.10 -20.61
N ASN A 147 17.26 -7.60 -21.71
CA ASN A 147 16.97 -6.80 -22.89
C ASN A 147 15.94 -5.71 -22.60
N LEU A 148 14.89 -6.00 -21.82
CA LEU A 148 13.93 -4.99 -21.37
C LEU A 148 14.61 -3.84 -20.59
N ILE A 149 15.52 -4.15 -19.67
CA ILE A 149 16.28 -3.13 -18.94
C ILE A 149 17.13 -2.29 -19.91
N LYS A 150 17.80 -2.94 -20.87
CA LYS A 150 18.61 -2.28 -21.90
C LYS A 150 17.77 -1.34 -22.76
N ASP A 151 16.66 -1.83 -23.29
CA ASP A 151 15.77 -1.08 -24.18
C ASP A 151 15.10 0.08 -23.42
N ARG A 152 14.75 -0.10 -22.14
CA ARG A 152 14.22 1.03 -21.34
C ARG A 152 15.29 2.08 -21.05
N THR A 153 16.54 1.66 -20.89
CA THR A 153 17.67 2.58 -20.64
C THR A 153 18.02 3.39 -21.89
N ASN A 154 18.04 2.73 -23.04
CA ASN A 154 18.33 3.32 -24.34
C ASN A 154 17.27 2.86 -25.35
N PRO A 155 16.09 3.51 -25.39
CA PRO A 155 15.01 3.03 -26.23
C PRO A 155 15.38 3.11 -27.71
N PRO A 156 15.11 2.03 -28.47
CA PRO A 156 15.50 1.95 -29.87
C PRO A 156 14.76 3.01 -30.68
N PRO A 157 15.39 3.59 -31.71
CA PRO A 157 14.68 4.48 -32.62
C PRO A 157 13.53 3.76 -33.33
N ASN A 158 12.51 4.51 -33.74
CA ASN A 158 11.42 4.00 -34.56
C ASN A 158 11.95 3.49 -35.92
N GLU A 159 11.14 2.74 -36.67
CA GLU A 159 11.55 2.18 -37.98
C GLU A 159 12.02 3.25 -38.99
N ASP A 160 11.54 4.49 -38.83
CA ASP A 160 11.91 5.65 -39.65
C ASP A 160 13.19 6.38 -39.17
N GLY A 161 13.85 5.86 -38.12
CA GLY A 161 15.05 6.44 -37.51
C GLY A 161 14.78 7.61 -36.57
N SER A 162 13.52 7.98 -36.32
CA SER A 162 13.16 9.00 -35.35
C SER A 162 13.33 8.48 -33.90
N PRO A 163 13.57 9.35 -32.90
CA PRO A 163 13.63 8.93 -31.50
C PRO A 163 12.33 8.23 -31.10
N SER A 164 12.44 7.17 -30.31
CA SER A 164 11.27 6.58 -29.65
C SER A 164 10.53 7.68 -28.88
N GLY A 165 9.20 7.73 -29.00
CA GLY A 165 8.37 8.62 -28.17
C GLY A 165 8.40 8.26 -26.67
N GLU A 166 9.12 7.20 -26.29
CA GLU A 166 9.33 6.78 -24.91
C GLU A 166 10.48 7.54 -24.25
N ASN A 167 10.21 8.12 -23.08
CA ASN A 167 11.27 8.69 -22.24
C ASN A 167 12.23 7.58 -21.77
N PRO A 168 13.55 7.75 -21.95
CA PRO A 168 14.53 6.83 -21.39
C PRO A 168 14.45 6.82 -19.86
N VAL A 169 14.83 5.70 -19.26
CA VAL A 169 14.93 5.58 -17.79
C VAL A 169 16.35 5.32 -17.36
N ARG A 170 16.72 5.79 -16.18
CA ARG A 170 17.98 5.45 -15.53
C ARG A 170 17.69 4.51 -14.36
N PRO A 171 17.84 3.19 -14.54
CA PRO A 171 17.65 2.24 -13.44
C PRO A 171 18.79 2.38 -12.44
N ARG A 172 18.52 3.03 -11.30
CA ARG A 172 19.48 3.15 -10.19
C ARG A 172 19.70 1.79 -9.54
N ALA A 173 18.62 1.03 -9.34
CA ALA A 173 18.66 -0.32 -8.80
C ALA A 173 17.66 -1.26 -9.49
N VAL A 174 18.07 -2.52 -9.65
CA VAL A 174 17.25 -3.63 -10.16
C VAL A 174 17.15 -4.69 -9.07
N ILE A 175 15.98 -4.85 -8.47
CA ILE A 175 15.71 -5.82 -7.41
C ILE A 175 15.23 -7.11 -8.06
N CYS A 176 15.92 -8.22 -7.79
CA CYS A 176 15.56 -9.52 -8.31
C CYS A 176 15.07 -10.45 -7.19
N SER A 177 13.92 -11.08 -7.42
CA SER A 177 13.52 -12.27 -6.67
C SER A 177 14.32 -13.51 -7.10
N ALA A 178 14.19 -14.61 -6.35
CA ALA A 178 14.75 -15.90 -6.73
C ALA A 178 14.16 -16.39 -8.07
N MET A 179 14.93 -17.18 -8.83
CA MET A 179 14.50 -17.67 -10.14
C MET A 179 13.29 -18.60 -10.01
N GLY A 180 12.17 -18.27 -10.67
CA GLY A 180 10.99 -19.14 -10.76
C GLY A 180 10.41 -19.49 -9.40
N LYS A 181 10.36 -20.80 -9.09
CA LYS A 181 9.85 -21.34 -7.83
C LYS A 181 10.95 -21.72 -6.84
N THR A 182 12.18 -21.23 -7.02
CA THR A 182 13.36 -21.64 -6.23
C THR A 182 13.15 -21.45 -4.73
N THR A 183 12.51 -20.38 -4.26
CA THR A 183 12.20 -20.20 -2.83
C THR A 183 11.36 -21.34 -2.29
N ASN A 184 10.32 -21.78 -3.02
CA ASN A 184 9.48 -22.92 -2.61
C ASN A 184 10.27 -24.23 -2.66
N SER A 185 11.15 -24.40 -3.64
CA SER A 185 12.05 -25.55 -3.72
C SER A 185 13.03 -25.59 -2.55
N LEU A 186 13.55 -24.45 -2.08
CA LEU A 186 14.42 -24.36 -0.91
C LEU A 186 13.67 -24.71 0.38
N LEU A 187 12.45 -24.20 0.56
CA LEU A 187 11.59 -24.58 1.67
C LEU A 187 11.34 -26.10 1.69
N ALA A 188 10.95 -26.67 0.54
CA ALA A 188 10.73 -28.10 0.41
C ALA A 188 12.00 -28.92 0.64
N ALA A 189 13.17 -28.44 0.19
CA ALA A 189 14.46 -29.08 0.46
C ALA A 189 14.80 -29.09 1.94
N GLY A 190 14.46 -28.02 2.68
CA GLY A 190 14.60 -27.98 4.14
C GLY A 190 13.75 -29.06 4.84
N GLU A 191 12.49 -29.20 4.44
CA GLU A 191 11.60 -30.26 4.96
C GLU A 191 12.11 -31.67 4.62
N MET A 192 12.54 -31.90 3.37
CA MET A 192 13.13 -33.19 2.97
C MET A 192 14.41 -33.50 3.77
N ALA A 193 15.21 -32.48 4.10
CA ALA A 193 16.40 -32.67 4.92
C ALA A 193 16.06 -33.10 6.34
N LEU A 194 14.99 -32.55 6.94
CA LEU A 194 14.45 -33.04 8.21
C LEU A 194 14.01 -34.50 8.10
N GLU A 195 13.45 -34.93 6.97
CA GLU A 195 13.12 -36.34 6.71
C GLU A 195 14.33 -37.23 6.39
N GLY A 196 15.55 -36.70 6.46
CA GLY A 196 16.78 -37.47 6.26
C GLY A 196 17.34 -37.45 4.83
N ARG A 197 16.76 -36.67 3.90
CA ARG A 197 17.15 -36.63 2.48
C ARG A 197 17.58 -35.23 2.04
N VAL A 198 18.75 -35.13 1.42
CA VAL A 198 19.22 -33.87 0.79
C VAL A 198 19.10 -34.00 -0.72
N ASP A 199 18.46 -33.03 -1.35
CA ASP A 199 18.34 -32.90 -2.81
C ASP A 199 18.47 -31.43 -3.21
N ILE A 200 19.50 -31.12 -3.98
CA ILE A 200 19.78 -29.79 -4.52
C ILE A 200 19.85 -29.78 -6.05
N GLU A 201 19.61 -30.92 -6.70
CA GLU A 201 19.92 -31.11 -8.11
C GLU A 201 19.09 -30.19 -9.00
N ALA A 202 17.81 -30.00 -8.66
CA ALA A 202 16.94 -29.07 -9.37
C ALA A 202 17.47 -27.62 -9.34
N LEU A 203 18.03 -27.18 -8.20
CA LEU A 203 18.61 -25.85 -8.06
C LEU A 203 19.91 -25.74 -8.86
N ARG A 204 20.80 -26.74 -8.77
CA ARG A 204 22.05 -26.77 -9.55
C ARG A 204 21.76 -26.76 -11.04
N THR A 205 20.87 -27.62 -11.50
CA THR A 205 20.46 -27.70 -12.90
C THR A 205 19.92 -26.36 -13.40
N LEU A 206 19.05 -25.69 -12.64
CA LEU A 206 18.51 -24.38 -13.03
C LEU A 206 19.59 -23.30 -13.11
N HIS A 207 20.36 -23.09 -12.05
CA HIS A 207 21.29 -21.97 -11.95
C HIS A 207 22.55 -22.19 -12.80
N LEU A 208 23.21 -23.36 -12.67
CA LEU A 208 24.40 -23.67 -13.47
C LEU A 208 24.04 -23.93 -14.93
N GLY A 209 22.85 -24.47 -15.21
CA GLY A 209 22.32 -24.55 -16.57
C GLY A 209 22.15 -23.16 -17.21
N THR A 210 21.63 -22.19 -16.45
CA THR A 210 21.52 -20.79 -16.89
C THR A 210 22.89 -20.15 -17.11
N CYS A 211 23.85 -20.35 -16.18
CA CYS A 211 25.22 -19.88 -16.35
C CYS A 211 25.86 -20.43 -17.63
N ARG A 212 25.70 -21.73 -17.90
CA ARG A 212 26.21 -22.37 -19.12
C ARG A 212 25.55 -21.83 -20.38
N LYS A 213 24.23 -21.64 -20.36
CA LYS A 213 23.47 -21.14 -21.51
C LYS A 213 23.90 -19.75 -21.95
N PHE A 214 24.26 -18.88 -21.01
CA PHE A 214 24.76 -17.55 -21.30
C PHE A 214 26.27 -17.45 -21.47
N ASP A 215 27.02 -18.54 -21.25
CA ASP A 215 28.48 -18.50 -21.16
C ASP A 215 28.97 -17.45 -20.15
N ILE A 216 28.41 -17.47 -18.94
CA ILE A 216 28.77 -16.54 -17.86
C ILE A 216 30.26 -16.69 -17.51
N PRO A 217 31.00 -15.58 -17.29
CA PRO A 217 32.40 -15.63 -16.90
C PRO A 217 32.66 -16.55 -15.71
N GLU A 218 33.77 -17.30 -15.77
CA GLU A 218 34.13 -18.33 -14.80
C GLU A 218 34.09 -17.83 -13.35
N ARG A 219 34.57 -16.61 -13.09
CA ARG A 219 34.51 -15.99 -11.75
C ARG A 219 33.09 -15.97 -11.19
N THR A 220 32.12 -15.46 -11.95
CA THR A 220 30.73 -15.36 -11.50
C THR A 220 30.06 -16.72 -11.43
N ARG A 221 30.39 -17.64 -12.35
CA ARG A 221 29.92 -19.03 -12.28
C ARG A 221 30.39 -19.70 -10.99
N ASN A 222 31.65 -19.52 -10.60
CA ASN A 222 32.22 -20.08 -9.38
C ASN A 222 31.58 -19.45 -8.13
N ASP A 223 31.24 -18.16 -8.15
CA ASP A 223 30.48 -17.53 -7.07
C ASP A 223 29.10 -18.18 -6.88
N VAL A 224 28.39 -18.48 -7.97
CA VAL A 224 27.08 -19.17 -7.93
C VAL A 224 27.24 -20.62 -7.47
N GLU A 225 28.25 -21.34 -7.95
CA GLU A 225 28.54 -22.72 -7.54
C GLU A 225 28.83 -22.80 -6.05
N LYS A 226 29.67 -21.89 -5.53
CA LYS A 226 29.95 -21.80 -4.10
C LYS A 226 28.70 -21.58 -3.25
N LEU A 227 27.76 -20.73 -3.69
CA LEU A 227 26.49 -20.53 -2.98
C LEU A 227 25.64 -21.81 -2.94
N LEU A 228 25.66 -22.60 -4.01
CA LEU A 228 24.95 -23.86 -4.08
C LEU A 228 25.63 -24.92 -3.19
N ASP A 229 26.96 -24.95 -3.14
CA ASP A 229 27.71 -25.81 -2.22
C ASP A 229 27.42 -25.45 -0.76
N GLU A 230 27.43 -24.17 -0.40
CA GLU A 230 27.05 -23.69 0.94
C GLU A 230 25.60 -24.06 1.30
N CYS A 231 24.68 -24.02 0.32
CA CYS A 231 23.30 -24.46 0.49
C CYS A 231 23.21 -25.97 0.75
N GLU A 232 23.98 -26.78 0.02
CA GLU A 232 24.02 -28.23 0.19
C GLU A 232 24.62 -28.63 1.55
N ASP A 233 25.70 -27.97 1.97
CA ASP A 233 26.30 -28.14 3.30
C ASP A 233 25.30 -27.81 4.40
N MET A 234 24.54 -26.74 4.23
CA MET A 234 23.49 -26.35 5.17
C MET A 234 22.39 -27.42 5.28
N LEU A 235 21.90 -27.92 4.14
CA LEU A 235 20.89 -29.00 4.11
C LEU A 235 21.44 -30.29 4.74
N ASN A 236 22.72 -30.61 4.52
CA ASN A 236 23.38 -31.72 5.21
C ASN A 236 23.46 -31.50 6.72
N GLY A 237 23.72 -30.27 7.18
CA GLY A 237 23.66 -29.91 8.59
C GLY A 237 22.26 -30.13 9.19
N VAL A 238 21.21 -29.68 8.51
CA VAL A 238 19.81 -29.91 8.90
C VAL A 238 19.51 -31.41 8.98
N ARG A 239 19.94 -32.19 7.99
CA ARG A 239 19.79 -33.65 7.97
C ARG A 239 20.46 -34.33 9.15
N LEU A 240 21.65 -33.88 9.54
CA LEU A 240 22.41 -34.50 10.64
C LEU A 240 21.87 -34.11 12.02
N ILE A 241 21.46 -32.85 12.19
CA ILE A 241 20.98 -32.30 13.46
C ILE A 241 19.49 -32.61 13.68
N GLN A 242 18.73 -32.80 12.60
CA GLN A 242 17.27 -32.98 12.61
C GLN A 242 16.53 -31.77 13.20
N GLU A 243 17.06 -30.56 12.94
CA GLU A 243 16.48 -29.30 13.39
C GLU A 243 16.61 -28.23 12.30
N LEU A 244 15.54 -27.47 12.09
CA LEU A 244 15.50 -26.32 11.17
C LEU A 244 14.86 -25.13 11.88
N SER A 245 15.71 -24.32 12.53
CA SER A 245 15.24 -23.09 13.20
C SER A 245 14.78 -22.03 12.18
N PRO A 246 13.92 -21.06 12.56
CA PRO A 246 13.52 -19.96 11.68
C PRO A 246 14.71 -19.16 11.12
N LYS A 247 15.76 -18.98 11.92
CA LYS A 247 17.01 -18.36 11.48
C LYS A 247 17.72 -19.18 10.39
N SER A 248 17.77 -20.51 10.56
CA SER A 248 18.32 -21.41 9.57
C SER A 248 17.48 -21.38 8.28
N LEU A 249 16.15 -21.29 8.41
CA LEU A 249 15.25 -21.19 7.28
C LEU A 249 15.49 -19.92 6.46
N ASP A 250 15.63 -18.76 7.11
CA ASP A 250 15.93 -17.48 6.45
C ASP A 250 17.24 -17.54 5.65
N GLN A 251 18.29 -18.12 6.25
CA GLN A 251 19.56 -18.35 5.56
C GLN A 251 19.39 -19.29 4.36
N LEU A 252 18.64 -20.39 4.52
CA LEU A 252 18.41 -21.37 3.45
C LEU A 252 17.69 -20.75 2.26
N VAL A 253 16.61 -20.00 2.49
CA VAL A 253 15.85 -19.40 1.37
C VAL A 253 16.59 -18.24 0.71
N SER A 254 17.54 -17.60 1.40
CA SER A 254 18.34 -16.49 0.86
C SER A 254 19.18 -16.85 -0.37
N TYR A 255 19.61 -18.12 -0.49
CA TYR A 255 20.44 -18.57 -1.61
C TYR A 255 19.79 -18.34 -2.97
N GLY A 256 18.46 -18.41 -3.05
CA GLY A 256 17.73 -18.21 -4.30
C GLY A 256 17.95 -16.83 -4.92
N GLU A 257 17.83 -15.76 -4.12
CA GLU A 257 18.04 -14.39 -4.62
C GLU A 257 19.53 -14.08 -4.82
N ARG A 258 20.40 -14.58 -3.93
CA ARG A 258 21.86 -14.39 -4.03
C ARG A 258 22.41 -14.97 -5.34
N CYS A 259 21.91 -16.14 -5.78
CA CYS A 259 22.26 -16.70 -7.09
C CYS A 259 21.65 -15.88 -8.24
N SER A 260 20.37 -15.51 -8.13
CA SER A 260 19.63 -14.77 -9.17
C SER A 260 20.31 -13.45 -9.56
N VAL A 261 20.72 -12.64 -8.58
CA VAL A 261 21.34 -11.32 -8.84
C VAL A 261 22.69 -11.41 -9.51
N ARG A 262 23.49 -12.43 -9.19
CA ARG A 262 24.82 -12.66 -9.78
C ARG A 262 24.68 -13.05 -11.26
N ILE A 263 23.72 -13.92 -11.58
CA ILE A 263 23.40 -14.32 -12.95
C ILE A 263 22.87 -13.11 -13.75
N MET A 264 21.92 -12.35 -13.20
CA MET A 264 21.34 -11.18 -13.88
C MET A 264 22.40 -10.10 -14.15
N ALA A 265 23.23 -9.75 -13.17
CA ALA A 265 24.29 -8.76 -13.35
C ALA A 265 25.28 -9.18 -14.43
N ALA A 266 25.70 -10.45 -14.45
CA ALA A 266 26.57 -10.96 -15.51
C ALA A 266 25.90 -10.86 -16.89
N ARG A 267 24.61 -11.20 -17.00
CA ARG A 267 23.88 -11.12 -18.26
C ARG A 267 23.77 -9.68 -18.78
N LEU A 268 23.46 -8.72 -17.90
CA LEU A 268 23.42 -7.29 -18.25
C LEU A 268 24.76 -6.80 -18.81
N ASN A 269 25.87 -7.16 -18.16
CA ASN A 269 27.21 -6.79 -18.65
C ASN A 269 27.51 -7.37 -20.03
N GLN A 270 27.12 -8.61 -20.32
CA GLN A 270 27.32 -9.24 -21.64
C GLN A 270 26.59 -8.52 -22.77
N ILE A 271 25.44 -7.88 -22.49
CA ILE A 271 24.66 -7.16 -23.50
C ILE A 271 24.96 -5.65 -23.55
N GLY A 272 26.00 -5.22 -22.84
CA GLY A 272 26.51 -3.85 -22.84
C GLY A 272 25.88 -2.91 -21.81
N VAL A 273 25.22 -3.44 -20.78
CA VAL A 273 24.69 -2.65 -19.65
C VAL A 273 25.59 -2.86 -18.42
N PRO A 274 26.42 -1.87 -18.03
CA PRO A 274 27.27 -1.98 -16.84
C PRO A 274 26.44 -2.27 -15.59
N ALA A 275 26.70 -3.39 -14.93
CA ALA A 275 25.91 -3.84 -13.79
C ALA A 275 26.77 -4.53 -12.73
N GLN A 276 26.38 -4.42 -11.47
CA GLN A 276 27.04 -5.09 -10.36
C GLN A 276 26.02 -5.72 -9.41
N ALA A 277 26.27 -6.96 -8.99
CA ALA A 277 25.43 -7.66 -8.03
C ALA A 277 25.76 -7.24 -6.59
N PHE A 278 24.72 -7.05 -5.78
CA PHE A 278 24.80 -6.73 -4.35
C PHE A 278 23.80 -7.58 -3.59
N ASP A 279 24.22 -8.09 -2.42
CA ASP A 279 23.25 -8.60 -1.47
C ASP A 279 22.64 -7.41 -0.70
N ALA A 280 21.38 -7.50 -0.26
CA ALA A 280 20.60 -6.35 0.23
C ALA A 280 21.28 -5.61 1.41
N TRP A 281 22.01 -6.34 2.25
CA TRP A 281 22.77 -5.76 3.36
C TRP A 281 24.01 -4.96 2.90
N ASP A 282 24.56 -5.24 1.71
CA ASP A 282 25.69 -4.49 1.16
C ASP A 282 25.29 -3.05 0.85
N VAL A 283 24.03 -2.86 0.46
CA VAL A 283 23.39 -1.58 0.18
C VAL A 283 22.56 -1.06 1.36
N GLY A 284 22.66 -1.63 2.56
CA GLY A 284 22.13 -1.03 3.79
C GLY A 284 20.71 -1.41 4.20
N VAL A 285 20.14 -2.51 3.69
CA VAL A 285 18.85 -3.02 4.16
C VAL A 285 19.01 -3.67 5.54
N LEU A 286 18.53 -2.97 6.58
CA LEU A 286 18.59 -3.38 7.98
C LEU A 286 17.22 -3.77 8.54
N THR A 287 17.16 -4.86 9.32
CA THR A 287 15.93 -5.43 9.91
C THR A 287 16.04 -5.70 11.41
N ASP A 288 14.92 -6.05 12.03
CA ASP A 288 14.89 -6.65 13.37
C ASP A 288 15.25 -8.15 13.36
N ASP A 289 15.13 -8.81 14.52
CA ASP A 289 15.46 -10.23 14.75
C ASP A 289 14.26 -11.18 14.50
N THR A 290 13.15 -10.69 13.92
CA THR A 290 11.93 -11.48 13.70
C THR A 290 12.05 -12.34 12.44
N TYR A 291 12.87 -13.41 12.50
CA TYR A 291 13.12 -14.30 11.34
C TYR A 291 11.81 -14.80 10.70
N GLY A 292 11.78 -14.87 9.37
CA GLY A 292 10.61 -15.23 8.55
C GLY A 292 9.69 -14.05 8.19
N ASP A 293 9.66 -12.99 9.00
CA ASP A 293 8.80 -11.81 8.81
C ASP A 293 9.43 -10.56 9.41
N ALA A 294 10.73 -10.36 9.14
CA ALA A 294 11.53 -9.31 9.76
C ALA A 294 11.08 -7.94 9.29
N LYS A 295 11.01 -6.99 10.22
CA LYS A 295 10.60 -5.61 9.93
C LYS A 295 11.83 -4.76 9.65
N LEU A 296 11.70 -3.84 8.69
CA LEU A 296 12.72 -2.82 8.45
C LEU A 296 12.94 -1.96 9.69
N LEU A 297 14.20 -1.74 10.08
CA LEU A 297 14.51 -0.83 11.18
C LEU A 297 14.25 0.63 10.78
N PRO A 298 13.90 1.53 11.73
CA PRO A 298 13.70 2.95 11.45
C PRO A 298 14.87 3.63 10.73
N GLY A 299 16.11 3.21 11.00
CA GLY A 299 17.33 3.73 10.37
C GLY A 299 17.66 3.18 8.98
N THR A 300 16.86 2.24 8.45
CA THR A 300 17.19 1.51 7.20
C THR A 300 17.31 2.46 6.01
N ILE A 301 16.42 3.44 5.87
CA ILE A 301 16.39 4.36 4.71
C ILE A 301 17.68 5.21 4.67
N ALA A 302 18.10 5.72 5.82
CA ALA A 302 19.36 6.47 5.95
C ALA A 302 20.58 5.56 5.68
N SER A 303 20.56 4.33 6.21
CA SER A 303 21.63 3.36 5.97
C SER A 303 21.74 2.98 4.49
N ILE A 304 20.61 2.83 3.80
CA ILE A 304 20.59 2.57 2.37
C ILE A 304 21.24 3.72 1.61
N LYS A 305 20.84 4.96 1.90
CA LYS A 305 21.41 6.13 1.23
C LYS A 305 22.93 6.20 1.39
N GLU A 306 23.41 6.09 2.64
CA GLU A 306 24.83 6.14 2.97
C GLU A 306 25.64 5.03 2.25
N ARG A 307 25.19 3.77 2.36
CA ARG A 307 25.93 2.65 1.77
C ARG A 307 25.85 2.62 0.26
N PHE A 308 24.71 2.99 -0.31
CA PHE A 308 24.54 3.05 -1.75
C PHE A 308 25.47 4.11 -2.35
N ASP A 309 25.48 5.34 -1.81
CA ASP A 309 26.39 6.40 -2.26
C ASP A 309 27.87 6.04 -2.10
N GLY A 310 28.21 5.32 -1.03
CA GLY A 310 29.60 4.97 -0.72
C GLY A 310 30.13 3.73 -1.45
N ARG A 311 29.27 2.88 -2.03
CA ARG A 311 29.67 1.56 -2.58
C ARG A 311 29.22 1.31 -4.01
N VAL A 312 28.20 2.00 -4.49
CA VAL A 312 27.66 1.80 -5.85
C VAL A 312 28.20 2.88 -6.77
N ASP A 313 28.87 2.48 -7.85
CA ASP A 313 29.28 3.42 -8.90
C ASP A 313 28.03 4.06 -9.54
N PRO A 314 27.93 5.40 -9.62
CA PRO A 314 26.78 6.06 -10.25
C PRO A 314 26.48 5.66 -11.70
N ASN A 315 27.46 5.07 -12.41
CA ASN A 315 27.35 4.64 -13.81
C ASN A 315 27.03 3.15 -13.99
N VAL A 316 26.88 2.39 -12.90
CA VAL A 316 26.47 0.98 -12.97
C VAL A 316 25.07 0.79 -12.42
N VAL A 317 24.35 -0.17 -12.99
CA VAL A 317 23.07 -0.63 -12.45
C VAL A 317 23.35 -1.54 -11.26
N ALA A 318 22.86 -1.17 -10.07
CA ALA A 318 22.94 -2.02 -8.89
C ALA A 318 21.90 -3.14 -8.96
N VAL A 319 22.31 -4.39 -9.14
CA VAL A 319 21.42 -5.55 -9.13
C VAL A 319 21.38 -6.12 -7.72
N VAL A 320 20.29 -5.87 -7.01
CA VAL A 320 20.18 -6.10 -5.55
C VAL A 320 19.25 -7.27 -5.26
N THR A 321 19.58 -8.10 -4.26
CA THR A 321 18.66 -9.15 -3.80
C THR A 321 17.39 -8.53 -3.22
N GLY A 322 16.21 -9.00 -3.61
CA GLY A 322 14.97 -8.70 -2.89
C GLY A 322 14.89 -9.44 -1.55
N PHE A 323 13.76 -9.33 -0.83
CA PHE A 323 13.24 -10.19 0.25
C PHE A 323 14.12 -10.47 1.47
N ILE A 324 15.43 -10.22 1.42
CA ILE A 324 16.38 -10.47 2.51
C ILE A 324 16.99 -9.17 3.03
N GLY A 325 17.51 -9.23 4.25
CA GLY A 325 18.23 -8.14 4.89
C GLY A 325 19.20 -8.66 5.95
N HIS A 326 19.81 -7.73 6.69
CA HIS A 326 20.58 -8.06 7.88
C HIS A 326 19.96 -7.45 9.13
N ASN A 327 19.91 -8.25 10.20
CA ASN A 327 19.69 -7.69 11.52
C ASN A 327 20.92 -6.94 12.05
N THR A 328 20.78 -6.33 13.23
CA THR A 328 21.88 -5.59 13.90
C THR A 328 23.10 -6.44 14.25
N LYS A 329 22.96 -7.77 14.25
CA LYS A 329 24.03 -8.76 14.52
C LYS A 329 24.66 -9.31 13.23
N GLY A 330 24.28 -8.78 12.06
CA GLY A 330 24.76 -9.24 10.76
C GLY A 330 24.31 -10.66 10.40
N LYS A 331 23.12 -11.07 10.85
CA LYS A 331 22.48 -12.33 10.45
C LYS A 331 21.45 -12.06 9.37
N ILE A 332 21.38 -12.98 8.41
CA ILE A 332 20.39 -12.94 7.34
C ILE A 332 19.01 -13.13 7.91
N THR A 333 18.11 -12.27 7.48
CA THR A 333 16.68 -12.28 7.79
C THR A 333 15.88 -12.20 6.50
N THR A 334 14.64 -12.67 6.53
CA THR A 334 13.68 -12.49 5.43
C THR A 334 12.57 -11.52 5.83
N LEU A 335 12.10 -10.73 4.86
CA LEU A 335 11.11 -9.66 5.03
C LEU A 335 9.66 -10.15 4.91
N GLY A 336 9.44 -11.47 4.89
CA GLY A 336 8.13 -12.07 4.76
C GLY A 336 7.41 -11.73 3.44
N ARG A 337 6.07 -11.65 3.52
CA ARG A 337 5.20 -11.49 2.34
C ARG A 337 5.40 -10.12 1.68
N GLY A 338 5.68 -10.14 0.37
CA GLY A 338 5.96 -8.92 -0.39
C GLY A 338 7.37 -8.37 -0.16
N GLY A 339 8.27 -9.15 0.44
CA GLY A 339 9.61 -8.69 0.82
C GLY A 339 10.43 -8.11 -0.33
N SER A 340 10.44 -8.71 -1.52
CA SER A 340 11.17 -8.13 -2.67
C SER A 340 10.56 -6.80 -3.16
N ASP A 341 9.24 -6.63 -3.05
CA ASP A 341 8.58 -5.34 -3.38
C ASP A 341 8.95 -4.29 -2.31
N LEU A 342 9.00 -4.69 -1.03
CA LEU A 342 9.41 -3.83 0.09
C LEU A 342 10.88 -3.39 -0.04
N THR A 343 11.78 -4.28 -0.48
CA THR A 343 13.17 -3.90 -0.78
C THR A 343 13.23 -2.82 -1.87
N ALA A 344 12.43 -2.96 -2.93
CA ALA A 344 12.42 -2.02 -4.05
C ALA A 344 11.91 -0.63 -3.65
N THR A 345 10.82 -0.57 -2.88
CA THR A 345 10.30 0.71 -2.39
C THR A 345 11.20 1.35 -1.34
N ALA A 346 11.83 0.58 -0.45
CA ALA A 346 12.79 1.10 0.51
C ALA A 346 14.03 1.71 -0.16
N ILE A 347 14.58 1.03 -1.17
CA ILE A 347 15.71 1.57 -1.97
C ILE A 347 15.26 2.79 -2.78
N GLY A 348 14.09 2.72 -3.43
CA GLY A 348 13.52 3.86 -4.15
C GLY A 348 13.35 5.10 -3.26
N ALA A 349 12.80 4.92 -2.07
CA ALA A 349 12.64 5.98 -1.06
C ALA A 349 13.97 6.57 -0.60
N ALA A 350 14.97 5.73 -0.31
CA ALA A 350 16.29 6.18 0.10
C ALA A 350 16.99 6.98 -1.00
N LEU A 351 16.87 6.56 -2.25
CA LEU A 351 17.49 7.20 -3.41
C LEU A 351 16.67 8.37 -3.97
N LYS A 352 15.44 8.57 -3.51
CA LYS A 352 14.50 9.59 -4.02
C LYS A 352 14.31 9.50 -5.53
N VAL A 353 14.08 8.29 -6.02
CA VAL A 353 13.79 8.03 -7.44
C VAL A 353 12.47 8.68 -7.88
N ASP A 354 12.31 8.90 -9.17
CA ASP A 354 11.08 9.48 -9.75
C ASP A 354 9.91 8.49 -9.70
N GLU A 355 10.17 7.20 -9.92
CA GLU A 355 9.18 6.14 -9.73
C GLU A 355 9.81 4.78 -9.35
N VAL A 356 9.06 3.95 -8.64
CA VAL A 356 9.39 2.54 -8.42
C VAL A 356 8.57 1.68 -9.37
N GLN A 357 9.22 0.90 -10.23
CA GLN A 357 8.55 -0.01 -11.17
C GLN A 357 8.54 -1.44 -10.62
N VAL A 358 7.36 -2.03 -10.47
CA VAL A 358 7.18 -3.42 -10.08
C VAL A 358 6.69 -4.21 -11.29
N TRP A 359 7.58 -5.07 -11.82
CA TRP A 359 7.33 -5.88 -13.01
C TRP A 359 6.79 -7.26 -12.62
N LYS A 360 5.63 -7.59 -13.18
CA LYS A 360 4.82 -8.78 -12.93
C LYS A 360 4.48 -9.54 -14.22
N ASP A 361 3.49 -10.42 -14.14
CA ASP A 361 2.91 -11.22 -15.22
C ASP A 361 1.51 -10.76 -15.65
N VAL A 362 1.09 -9.56 -15.23
CA VAL A 362 -0.19 -8.93 -15.55
C VAL A 362 0.01 -7.47 -15.96
N ASP A 363 -0.88 -6.94 -16.80
CA ASP A 363 -0.86 -5.57 -17.36
C ASP A 363 -1.25 -4.49 -16.34
N GLY A 364 -0.74 -4.61 -15.12
CA GLY A 364 -1.07 -3.75 -13.98
C GLY A 364 -2.18 -4.34 -13.12
N ILE A 365 -2.92 -3.43 -12.49
CA ILE A 365 -4.15 -3.68 -11.75
C ILE A 365 -5.30 -3.72 -12.74
N LEU A 366 -6.20 -4.69 -12.58
CA LEU A 366 -7.37 -4.85 -13.44
C LEU A 366 -8.65 -4.57 -12.65
N THR A 367 -9.72 -4.18 -13.34
CA THR A 367 -11.03 -3.88 -12.75
C THR A 367 -11.69 -5.10 -12.08
N ALA A 368 -11.29 -6.31 -12.44
CA ALA A 368 -11.67 -7.58 -11.81
C ALA A 368 -10.63 -8.67 -12.12
N ASP A 369 -10.74 -9.86 -11.51
CA ASP A 369 -9.88 -11.01 -11.86
C ASP A 369 -10.12 -11.43 -13.33
N PRO A 370 -9.12 -11.36 -14.22
CA PRO A 370 -9.26 -11.68 -15.64
C PRO A 370 -9.55 -13.17 -15.91
N ARG A 371 -9.35 -14.03 -14.91
CA ARG A 371 -9.72 -15.46 -15.00
C ARG A 371 -11.23 -15.62 -15.05
N LEU A 372 -11.95 -14.81 -14.26
CA LEU A 372 -13.41 -14.77 -14.19
C LEU A 372 -13.98 -13.81 -15.24
N VAL A 373 -13.50 -12.56 -15.28
CA VAL A 373 -14.02 -11.51 -16.17
C VAL A 373 -13.09 -11.33 -17.37
N LYS A 374 -13.47 -11.88 -18.53
CA LYS A 374 -12.63 -11.83 -19.74
C LYS A 374 -12.40 -10.41 -20.27
N ASN A 375 -13.33 -9.50 -20.01
CA ASN A 375 -13.25 -8.09 -20.41
C ASN A 375 -12.68 -7.19 -19.29
N ALA A 376 -11.98 -7.75 -18.29
CA ALA A 376 -11.38 -6.95 -17.23
C ALA A 376 -10.42 -5.90 -17.81
N LEU A 377 -10.61 -4.65 -17.43
CA LEU A 377 -9.90 -3.50 -17.99
C LEU A 377 -8.70 -3.14 -17.12
N PRO A 378 -7.57 -2.70 -17.71
CA PRO A 378 -6.48 -2.12 -16.96
C PRO A 378 -6.88 -0.82 -16.26
N VAL A 379 -6.56 -0.73 -14.97
CA VAL A 379 -6.79 0.44 -14.14
C VAL A 379 -5.55 1.31 -14.20
N SER A 380 -5.58 2.39 -14.98
CA SER A 380 -4.39 3.19 -15.30
C SER A 380 -3.72 3.87 -14.10
N HIS A 381 -4.52 4.27 -13.11
CA HIS A 381 -4.09 5.04 -11.94
C HIS A 381 -4.90 4.62 -10.73
N VAL A 382 -4.30 4.45 -9.55
CA VAL A 382 -4.97 4.14 -8.28
C VAL A 382 -4.27 4.88 -7.13
N SER A 383 -4.96 5.09 -6.03
CA SER A 383 -4.34 5.59 -4.81
C SER A 383 -3.65 4.45 -4.02
N TYR A 384 -2.74 4.81 -3.11
CA TYR A 384 -2.14 3.86 -2.18
C TYR A 384 -3.16 3.19 -1.26
N GLU A 385 -4.22 3.90 -0.89
CA GLU A 385 -5.32 3.36 -0.08
C GLU A 385 -6.10 2.31 -0.88
N GLU A 386 -6.52 2.66 -2.11
CA GLU A 386 -7.20 1.74 -3.03
C GLU A 386 -6.35 0.48 -3.31
N ALA A 387 -5.05 0.67 -3.60
CA ALA A 387 -4.13 -0.44 -3.87
C ALA A 387 -3.95 -1.35 -2.64
N SER A 388 -3.95 -0.79 -1.43
CA SER A 388 -3.82 -1.55 -0.19
C SER A 388 -5.03 -2.43 0.06
N GLU A 389 -6.23 -1.89 -0.15
CA GLU A 389 -7.50 -2.62 0.00
C GLU A 389 -7.64 -3.71 -1.08
N LEU A 390 -7.28 -3.39 -2.33
CA LEU A 390 -7.22 -4.37 -3.41
C LEU A 390 -6.33 -5.56 -3.03
N ALA A 391 -5.14 -5.29 -2.51
CA ALA A 391 -4.20 -6.32 -2.13
C ALA A 391 -4.68 -7.18 -0.96
N TYR A 392 -5.40 -6.60 -0.01
CA TYR A 392 -5.97 -7.31 1.13
C TYR A 392 -7.10 -8.26 0.71
N PHE A 393 -8.02 -7.78 -0.13
CA PHE A 393 -9.23 -8.53 -0.53
C PHE A 393 -9.04 -9.40 -1.80
N GLY A 394 -7.81 -9.64 -2.23
CA GLY A 394 -7.49 -10.74 -3.15
C GLY A 394 -6.80 -10.36 -4.46
N ALA A 395 -6.65 -9.07 -4.78
CA ALA A 395 -5.91 -8.65 -5.96
C ALA A 395 -4.40 -8.84 -5.75
N GLN A 396 -3.75 -9.66 -6.57
CA GLN A 396 -2.32 -9.99 -6.42
C GLN A 396 -1.39 -8.88 -6.95
N VAL A 397 -1.48 -7.67 -6.39
CA VAL A 397 -0.77 -6.48 -6.88
C VAL A 397 0.44 -6.12 -6.02
N LEU A 398 0.29 -5.43 -4.90
CA LEU A 398 1.41 -5.09 -4.02
C LEU A 398 0.98 -5.26 -2.59
N HIS A 399 1.83 -5.87 -1.77
CA HIS A 399 1.51 -6.00 -0.36
C HIS A 399 1.45 -4.61 0.31
N PRO A 400 0.47 -4.30 1.19
CA PRO A 400 0.36 -2.99 1.83
C PRO A 400 1.64 -2.52 2.52
N ILE A 401 2.32 -3.43 3.23
CA ILE A 401 3.60 -3.14 3.89
C ILE A 401 4.67 -2.70 2.88
N ALA A 402 4.70 -3.32 1.70
CA ALA A 402 5.67 -3.00 0.65
C ALA A 402 5.47 -1.60 0.07
N MET A 403 4.26 -1.03 0.15
CA MET A 403 4.00 0.33 -0.36
C MET A 403 4.43 1.44 0.61
N GLN A 404 4.54 1.13 1.91
CA GLN A 404 4.79 2.13 2.96
C GLN A 404 6.02 3.03 2.72
N PRO A 405 7.20 2.52 2.31
CA PRO A 405 8.35 3.40 2.07
C PRO A 405 8.11 4.40 0.95
N ALA A 406 7.47 3.97 -0.14
CA ALA A 406 7.16 4.83 -1.28
C ALA A 406 6.07 5.86 -0.94
N LEU A 407 5.04 5.42 -0.21
CA LEU A 407 3.98 6.28 0.35
C LEU A 407 4.59 7.41 1.20
N HIS A 408 5.40 7.08 2.20
CA HIS A 408 6.03 8.08 3.08
C HIS A 408 6.98 9.03 2.35
N ALA A 409 7.62 8.56 1.28
CA ALA A 409 8.51 9.36 0.45
C ALA A 409 7.78 10.15 -0.65
N ASN A 410 6.45 9.99 -0.79
CA ASN A 410 5.66 10.53 -1.91
C ASN A 410 6.20 10.13 -3.29
N ILE A 411 6.73 8.92 -3.43
CA ILE A 411 7.22 8.38 -4.70
C ILE A 411 6.12 7.49 -5.28
N PRO A 412 5.74 7.64 -6.55
CA PRO A 412 4.76 6.75 -7.18
C PRO A 412 5.33 5.35 -7.45
N VAL A 413 4.46 4.34 -7.38
CA VAL A 413 4.78 2.94 -7.74
C VAL A 413 4.02 2.56 -9.01
N ARG A 414 4.72 2.06 -10.02
CA ARG A 414 4.11 1.60 -11.28
C ARG A 414 4.15 0.08 -11.39
N VAL A 415 3.00 -0.56 -11.53
CA VAL A 415 2.88 -2.00 -11.78
C VAL A 415 2.86 -2.27 -13.27
N LYS A 416 3.84 -3.01 -13.79
CA LYS A 416 4.00 -3.30 -15.23
C LYS A 416 4.05 -4.80 -15.51
N ASN A 417 3.84 -5.19 -16.77
CA ASN A 417 3.94 -6.57 -17.20
C ASN A 417 5.28 -6.86 -17.89
N SER A 418 6.06 -7.78 -17.34
CA SER A 418 7.31 -8.28 -17.95
C SER A 418 7.08 -9.21 -19.14
N TYR A 419 5.84 -9.63 -19.41
CA TYR A 419 5.47 -10.41 -20.60
C TYR A 419 4.85 -9.54 -21.70
N ASN A 420 4.41 -8.32 -21.35
CA ASN A 420 3.87 -7.32 -22.26
C ASN A 420 4.43 -5.94 -21.92
N PRO A 421 5.71 -5.65 -22.23
CA PRO A 421 6.39 -4.43 -21.78
C PRO A 421 5.80 -3.13 -22.33
N SER A 422 5.10 -3.22 -23.47
CA SER A 422 4.37 -2.12 -24.10
C SER A 422 3.11 -1.70 -23.35
N ALA A 423 2.57 -2.54 -22.46
CA ALA A 423 1.44 -2.13 -21.64
C ALA A 423 1.84 -0.96 -20.72
N PRO A 424 0.99 0.08 -20.60
CA PRO A 424 1.29 1.24 -19.75
C PRO A 424 1.38 0.86 -18.25
N GLY A 425 0.68 -0.21 -17.86
CA GLY A 425 0.56 -0.66 -16.49
C GLY A 425 -0.34 0.26 -15.66
N SER A 426 -0.21 0.15 -14.34
CA SER A 426 -0.98 0.94 -13.36
C SER A 426 -0.07 1.79 -12.50
N LEU A 427 -0.35 3.07 -12.40
CA LEU A 427 0.33 3.99 -11.49
C LEU A 427 -0.37 4.02 -10.13
N ILE A 428 0.40 3.91 -9.04
CA ILE A 428 -0.07 4.01 -7.66
C ILE A 428 0.56 5.26 -7.05
N ASP A 429 -0.26 6.20 -6.55
CA ASP A 429 0.21 7.39 -5.83
C ASP A 429 -0.74 7.81 -4.70
N ASN A 430 -0.62 9.03 -4.16
CA ASN A 430 -1.47 9.50 -3.06
C ASN A 430 -2.88 9.93 -3.49
N VAL A 431 -3.13 10.15 -4.77
CA VAL A 431 -4.36 10.79 -5.27
C VAL A 431 -5.26 9.77 -5.94
N GLY A 432 -4.69 8.86 -6.74
CA GLY A 432 -5.47 8.00 -7.62
C GLY A 432 -6.27 8.79 -8.66
N ASN A 433 -7.38 8.22 -9.12
CA ASN A 433 -8.26 8.87 -10.08
C ASN A 433 -9.60 9.28 -9.43
N PRO A 434 -9.80 10.57 -9.12
CA PRO A 434 -11.00 11.04 -8.42
C PRO A 434 -12.27 11.05 -9.30
N SER A 435 -12.15 10.87 -10.62
CA SER A 435 -13.32 10.89 -11.51
C SER A 435 -14.03 9.55 -11.63
N ARG A 436 -13.45 8.46 -11.10
CA ARG A 436 -14.06 7.13 -11.18
C ARG A 436 -14.96 6.89 -9.99
N MET A 437 -16.14 6.36 -10.27
CA MET A 437 -17.04 5.88 -9.22
C MET A 437 -16.47 4.61 -8.58
N VAL A 438 -16.28 3.54 -9.35
CA VAL A 438 -15.69 2.28 -8.89
C VAL A 438 -14.36 2.05 -9.61
N THR A 439 -13.33 1.74 -8.84
CA THR A 439 -11.98 1.45 -9.34
C THR A 439 -11.84 -0.03 -9.73
N ALA A 440 -12.33 -0.96 -8.90
CA ALA A 440 -12.25 -2.40 -9.16
C ALA A 440 -13.18 -3.23 -8.25
N ILE A 441 -13.39 -4.49 -8.64
CA ILE A 441 -14.17 -5.51 -7.94
C ILE A 441 -13.24 -6.66 -7.60
N THR A 442 -13.21 -7.06 -6.32
CA THR A 442 -12.44 -8.21 -5.86
C THR A 442 -13.29 -9.13 -4.99
N CYS A 443 -12.85 -10.36 -4.78
CA CYS A 443 -13.56 -11.29 -3.92
C CYS A 443 -12.65 -12.24 -3.14
N LYS A 444 -13.13 -12.66 -1.97
CA LYS A 444 -12.56 -13.74 -1.16
C LYS A 444 -13.59 -14.85 -0.98
N ARG A 445 -13.28 -16.04 -1.49
CA ARG A 445 -14.16 -17.22 -1.53
C ARG A 445 -13.94 -18.16 -0.37
N ASN A 446 -14.92 -19.03 -0.15
CA ASN A 446 -14.90 -20.10 0.86
C ASN A 446 -14.57 -19.58 2.27
N ILE A 447 -15.12 -18.42 2.63
CA ILE A 447 -15.02 -17.88 3.98
C ILE A 447 -16.13 -18.45 4.86
N THR A 448 -15.93 -18.38 6.16
CA THR A 448 -16.98 -18.69 7.15
C THR A 448 -17.50 -17.37 7.72
N LEU A 449 -18.81 -17.16 7.66
CA LEU A 449 -19.51 -16.09 8.40
C LEU A 449 -19.91 -16.65 9.77
N MET A 450 -19.57 -15.94 10.84
CA MET A 450 -19.91 -16.27 12.22
C MET A 450 -20.78 -15.15 12.80
N ASP A 451 -21.99 -15.51 13.19
CA ASP A 451 -22.92 -14.62 13.87
C ASP A 451 -22.92 -14.90 15.37
N ILE A 452 -22.70 -13.87 16.17
CA ILE A 452 -22.60 -13.92 17.62
C ILE A 452 -23.70 -13.04 18.19
N THR A 453 -24.72 -13.63 18.80
CA THR A 453 -25.89 -12.92 19.30
C THR A 453 -26.00 -13.02 20.81
N SER A 454 -26.17 -11.88 21.49
CA SER A 454 -26.41 -11.85 22.93
C SER A 454 -27.15 -10.60 23.36
N LEU A 455 -28.26 -10.77 24.10
CA LEU A 455 -28.97 -9.66 24.75
C LEU A 455 -28.09 -8.94 25.78
N GLN A 456 -27.01 -9.57 26.25
CA GLN A 456 -26.06 -8.95 27.19
C GLN A 456 -25.25 -7.83 26.53
N MET A 457 -25.26 -7.70 25.20
CA MET A 457 -24.60 -6.61 24.48
C MET A 457 -25.33 -5.27 24.64
N LEU A 458 -26.65 -5.29 24.90
CA LEU A 458 -27.47 -4.08 25.01
C LEU A 458 -27.05 -3.22 26.21
N GLY A 459 -26.45 -2.06 25.94
CA GLY A 459 -26.08 -1.07 26.95
C GLY A 459 -24.97 -1.52 27.90
N ALA A 460 -24.33 -2.67 27.67
CA ALA A 460 -23.24 -3.18 28.47
C ALA A 460 -21.89 -2.85 27.83
N TYR A 461 -20.92 -2.47 28.66
CA TYR A 461 -19.52 -2.38 28.25
C TYR A 461 -18.83 -3.73 28.44
N GLY A 462 -17.84 -4.03 27.59
CA GLY A 462 -16.97 -5.20 27.75
C GLY A 462 -17.36 -6.44 26.95
N PHE A 463 -18.57 -6.53 26.39
CA PHE A 463 -18.99 -7.68 25.55
C PHE A 463 -18.06 -7.86 24.33
N LEU A 464 -17.82 -6.79 23.56
CA LEU A 464 -16.87 -6.81 22.43
C LEU A 464 -15.46 -7.20 22.87
N GLY A 465 -15.02 -6.71 24.05
CA GLY A 465 -13.71 -7.07 24.61
C GLY A 465 -13.61 -8.56 24.94
N ALA A 466 -14.66 -9.15 25.51
CA ALA A 466 -14.72 -10.58 25.79
C ALA A 466 -14.71 -11.42 24.51
N VAL A 467 -15.51 -11.04 23.51
CA VAL A 467 -15.52 -11.71 22.20
C VAL A 467 -14.12 -11.72 21.60
N PHE A 468 -13.46 -10.56 21.47
CA PHE A 468 -12.13 -10.50 20.85
C PHE A 468 -11.02 -11.12 21.69
N ALA A 469 -11.18 -11.22 23.01
CA ALA A 469 -10.25 -11.97 23.86
C ALA A 469 -10.29 -13.47 23.53
N ASP A 470 -11.46 -14.05 23.23
CA ASP A 470 -11.57 -15.43 22.80
C ASP A 470 -10.99 -15.65 21.38
N PHE A 471 -11.14 -14.68 20.47
CA PHE A 471 -10.46 -14.70 19.17
C PHE A 471 -8.93 -14.71 19.32
N GLU A 472 -8.38 -13.85 20.19
CA GLU A 472 -6.95 -13.78 20.47
C GLU A 472 -6.43 -15.09 21.08
N LYS A 473 -7.13 -15.61 22.10
CA LYS A 473 -6.82 -16.88 22.77
C LYS A 473 -6.74 -18.04 21.78
N ASN A 474 -7.69 -18.10 20.84
CA ASN A 474 -7.77 -19.15 19.82
C ASN A 474 -6.92 -18.85 18.57
N LYS A 475 -6.27 -17.68 18.49
CA LYS A 475 -5.43 -17.23 17.37
C LYS A 475 -6.18 -17.19 16.02
N VAL A 476 -7.46 -16.87 16.07
CA VAL A 476 -8.32 -16.75 14.87
C VAL A 476 -8.33 -15.30 14.42
N SER A 477 -8.05 -15.04 13.14
CA SER A 477 -8.09 -13.71 12.54
C SER A 477 -9.46 -13.44 11.91
N VAL A 478 -9.97 -12.22 12.11
CA VAL A 478 -11.18 -11.69 11.47
C VAL A 478 -10.80 -10.90 10.22
N ASP A 479 -11.60 -11.00 9.15
CA ASP A 479 -11.46 -10.17 7.95
C ASP A 479 -12.40 -8.96 7.97
N VAL A 480 -13.71 -9.19 8.02
CA VAL A 480 -14.77 -8.17 7.97
C VAL A 480 -15.65 -8.31 9.20
N LEU A 481 -16.12 -7.18 9.72
CA LEU A 481 -17.03 -7.10 10.85
C LEU A 481 -18.22 -6.18 10.54
N ALA A 482 -19.38 -6.54 11.09
CA ALA A 482 -20.57 -5.71 11.18
C ALA A 482 -21.23 -5.98 12.54
N SER A 483 -21.96 -5.00 13.06
CA SER A 483 -22.63 -5.10 14.36
C SER A 483 -24.05 -4.55 14.31
N SER A 484 -24.94 -5.15 15.09
CA SER A 484 -26.24 -4.60 15.47
C SER A 484 -26.24 -4.24 16.97
N GLU A 485 -27.40 -3.94 17.53
CA GLU A 485 -27.57 -3.67 18.96
C GLU A 485 -27.35 -4.90 19.85
N VAL A 486 -27.57 -6.11 19.31
CA VAL A 486 -27.53 -7.39 20.05
C VAL A 486 -26.65 -8.44 19.40
N SER A 487 -26.07 -8.17 18.24
CA SER A 487 -25.29 -9.17 17.50
C SER A 487 -24.05 -8.57 16.83
N ILE A 488 -23.08 -9.45 16.59
CA ILE A 488 -21.88 -9.18 15.83
C ILE A 488 -21.76 -10.27 14.76
N SER A 489 -21.55 -9.85 13.53
CA SER A 489 -21.25 -10.73 12.41
C SER A 489 -19.79 -10.54 12.00
N VAL A 490 -19.03 -11.63 11.91
CA VAL A 490 -17.62 -11.60 11.52
C VAL A 490 -17.30 -12.65 10.48
N THR A 491 -16.37 -12.34 9.57
CA THR A 491 -15.91 -13.29 8.57
C THR A 491 -14.52 -13.83 8.89
N LEU A 492 -14.31 -15.12 8.67
CA LEU A 492 -13.08 -15.85 8.96
C LEU A 492 -12.42 -16.32 7.65
N ASP A 493 -11.10 -16.12 7.52
CA ASP A 493 -10.31 -16.59 6.37
C ASP A 493 -10.33 -18.13 6.30
N LYS A 494 -10.48 -18.69 5.10
CA LYS A 494 -10.38 -20.13 4.82
C LYS A 494 -9.09 -20.82 5.28
N LYS A 495 -8.03 -20.05 5.54
CA LYS A 495 -6.75 -20.55 6.05
C LYS A 495 -6.81 -20.91 7.54
N GLN A 496 -7.81 -20.41 8.27
CA GLN A 496 -8.03 -20.77 9.66
C GLN A 496 -8.32 -22.27 9.76
N LYS A 497 -7.76 -22.93 10.77
CA LYS A 497 -7.98 -24.36 10.95
C LYS A 497 -9.37 -24.57 11.52
N GLU A 498 -10.11 -25.53 10.95
CA GLU A 498 -11.47 -25.85 11.41
C GLU A 498 -11.53 -26.12 12.92
N ASN A 499 -10.54 -26.84 13.46
CA ASN A 499 -10.45 -27.12 14.89
C ASN A 499 -10.33 -25.86 15.77
N ASP A 500 -9.72 -24.80 15.26
CA ASP A 500 -9.57 -23.54 16.00
C ASP A 500 -10.87 -22.72 15.94
N ILE A 501 -11.60 -22.80 14.82
CA ILE A 501 -12.95 -22.19 14.67
C ILE A 501 -13.95 -22.86 15.61
N GLU A 502 -13.98 -24.20 15.67
CA GLU A 502 -14.92 -24.92 16.54
C GLU A 502 -14.63 -24.67 18.04
N LYS A 503 -13.34 -24.59 18.44
CA LYS A 503 -12.98 -24.19 19.82
C LYS A 503 -13.43 -22.79 20.16
N LEU A 504 -13.24 -21.85 19.23
CA LEU A 504 -13.71 -20.47 19.39
C LEU A 504 -15.23 -20.43 19.54
N ARG A 505 -15.96 -21.21 18.74
CA ARG A 505 -17.41 -21.35 18.87
C ARG A 505 -17.81 -21.82 20.26
N ASP A 506 -17.17 -22.87 20.77
CA ASP A 506 -17.45 -23.42 22.10
C ASP A 506 -17.15 -22.41 23.23
N ASP A 507 -16.03 -21.68 23.13
CA ASP A 507 -15.67 -20.62 24.08
C ASP A 507 -16.71 -19.48 24.10
N LEU A 508 -17.10 -18.98 22.93
CA LEU A 508 -18.09 -17.90 22.78
C LEU A 508 -19.51 -18.34 23.20
N SER A 509 -19.84 -19.64 23.01
CA SER A 509 -21.14 -20.21 23.38
C SER A 509 -21.43 -20.16 24.89
N ASN A 510 -20.42 -19.86 25.72
CA ASN A 510 -20.61 -19.68 27.16
C ASN A 510 -21.43 -18.44 27.51
N PHE A 511 -21.48 -17.43 26.64
CA PHE A 511 -22.15 -16.15 26.93
C PHE A 511 -22.89 -15.51 25.73
N ALA A 512 -22.86 -16.15 24.57
CA ALA A 512 -23.58 -15.76 23.36
C ALA A 512 -24.11 -16.98 22.59
N GLU A 513 -25.11 -16.79 21.75
CA GLU A 513 -25.51 -17.75 20.72
C GLU A 513 -24.61 -17.56 19.50
N VAL A 514 -24.04 -18.65 18.98
CA VAL A 514 -23.07 -18.60 17.88
C VAL A 514 -23.53 -19.47 16.73
N GLU A 515 -23.76 -18.86 15.56
CA GLU A 515 -24.07 -19.55 14.32
C GLU A 515 -22.90 -19.46 13.34
N LEU A 516 -22.66 -20.55 12.61
CA LEU A 516 -21.61 -20.64 11.59
C LEU A 516 -22.24 -20.90 10.22
N HIS A 517 -22.02 -19.99 9.28
CA HIS A 517 -22.44 -20.12 7.90
C HIS A 517 -21.20 -20.31 7.01
N ARG A 518 -20.98 -21.55 6.57
CA ARG A 518 -19.92 -21.90 5.61
C ARG A 518 -20.32 -21.55 4.18
N ASP A 519 -19.38 -21.70 3.25
CA ASP A 519 -19.58 -21.49 1.81
C ASP A 519 -20.10 -20.08 1.50
N ARG A 520 -19.46 -19.08 2.12
CA ARG A 520 -19.68 -17.65 1.86
C ARG A 520 -18.52 -17.05 1.08
N ALA A 521 -18.82 -15.93 0.44
CA ALA A 521 -17.83 -15.11 -0.24
C ALA A 521 -17.96 -13.65 0.21
N ILE A 522 -16.82 -12.99 0.36
CA ILE A 522 -16.71 -11.53 0.48
C ILE A 522 -16.56 -11.00 -0.93
N LEU A 523 -17.48 -10.15 -1.36
CA LEU A 523 -17.39 -9.31 -2.55
C LEU A 523 -17.04 -7.89 -2.09
N THR A 524 -15.94 -7.33 -2.59
CA THR A 524 -15.52 -5.98 -2.24
C THR A 524 -15.45 -5.10 -3.47
N LEU A 525 -16.11 -3.96 -3.40
CA LEU A 525 -15.97 -2.87 -4.35
C LEU A 525 -14.96 -1.87 -3.82
N ILE A 526 -13.97 -1.55 -4.65
CA ILE A 526 -13.00 -0.50 -4.38
C ILE A 526 -13.52 0.75 -5.06
N THR A 527 -13.93 1.73 -4.27
CA THR A 527 -14.78 2.84 -4.69
C THR A 527 -14.56 4.03 -3.78
N ASP A 528 -14.67 5.25 -4.30
CA ASP A 528 -14.73 6.42 -3.43
C ASP A 528 -16.03 6.37 -2.62
N VAL A 529 -15.90 6.25 -1.29
CA VAL A 529 -17.04 6.19 -0.36
C VAL A 529 -17.84 7.49 -0.36
N SER A 530 -17.30 8.61 -0.83
CA SER A 530 -18.08 9.84 -1.06
C SER A 530 -19.25 9.64 -2.03
N ARG A 531 -19.16 8.63 -2.91
CA ARG A 531 -20.18 8.22 -3.89
C ARG A 531 -20.90 6.93 -3.49
N SER A 532 -20.86 6.53 -2.22
CA SER A 532 -21.39 5.23 -1.78
C SER A 532 -22.87 5.04 -2.11
N SER A 533 -23.68 6.09 -2.06
CA SER A 533 -25.12 6.00 -2.34
C SER A 533 -25.40 5.54 -3.78
N ASP A 534 -24.71 6.12 -4.75
CA ASP A 534 -24.86 5.82 -6.18
C ASP A 534 -24.41 4.38 -6.49
N VAL A 535 -23.27 4.00 -5.89
CA VAL A 535 -22.71 2.64 -5.98
C VAL A 535 -23.68 1.62 -5.38
N LEU A 536 -24.15 1.85 -4.15
CA LEU A 536 -25.04 0.95 -3.44
C LEU A 536 -26.39 0.80 -4.15
N ALA A 537 -26.94 1.89 -4.71
CA ALA A 537 -28.16 1.83 -5.50
C ALA A 537 -28.00 0.91 -6.71
N THR A 538 -26.91 1.07 -7.46
CA THR A 538 -26.59 0.23 -8.62
C THR A 538 -26.39 -1.24 -8.21
N VAL A 539 -25.69 -1.48 -7.11
CA VAL A 539 -25.43 -2.83 -6.58
C VAL A 539 -26.73 -3.53 -6.17
N PHE A 540 -27.55 -2.90 -5.33
CA PHE A 540 -28.78 -3.53 -4.85
C PHE A 540 -29.82 -3.69 -5.95
N ALA A 541 -29.89 -2.78 -6.93
CA ALA A 541 -30.75 -2.95 -8.11
C ALA A 541 -30.31 -4.18 -8.92
N THR A 542 -29.01 -4.32 -9.17
CA THR A 542 -28.43 -5.48 -9.89
C THR A 542 -28.69 -6.78 -9.13
N PHE A 543 -28.45 -6.79 -7.82
CA PHE A 543 -28.64 -7.97 -6.98
C PHE A 543 -30.10 -8.40 -6.88
N SER A 544 -31.01 -7.44 -6.70
CA SER A 544 -32.44 -7.71 -6.67
C SER A 544 -32.94 -8.32 -7.97
N MET A 545 -32.49 -7.80 -9.12
CA MET A 545 -32.86 -8.33 -10.44
C MET A 545 -32.38 -9.76 -10.68
N HIS A 546 -31.21 -10.12 -10.14
CA HIS A 546 -30.59 -11.43 -10.33
C HIS A 546 -30.78 -12.41 -9.15
N GLY A 547 -31.58 -12.06 -8.15
CA GLY A 547 -31.85 -12.92 -7.00
C GLY A 547 -30.62 -13.17 -6.12
N ILE A 548 -29.67 -12.22 -6.09
CA ILE A 548 -28.47 -12.28 -5.26
C ILE A 548 -28.82 -11.70 -3.89
N GLN A 549 -28.62 -12.49 -2.84
CA GLN A 549 -28.98 -12.10 -1.48
C GLN A 549 -27.74 -11.68 -0.69
N VAL A 550 -27.72 -10.45 -0.22
CA VAL A 550 -26.71 -9.94 0.72
C VAL A 550 -27.08 -10.40 2.13
N GLU A 551 -26.15 -11.08 2.79
CA GLU A 551 -26.32 -11.56 4.17
C GLU A 551 -25.70 -10.58 5.17
N MET A 552 -24.60 -9.95 4.80
CA MET A 552 -23.91 -8.94 5.61
C MET A 552 -23.29 -7.89 4.69
N MET A 553 -23.27 -6.65 5.15
CA MET A 553 -22.60 -5.53 4.48
C MET A 553 -21.70 -4.82 5.49
N SER A 554 -20.52 -4.39 5.05
CA SER A 554 -19.60 -3.61 5.86
C SER A 554 -19.01 -2.47 5.05
N GLN A 555 -19.14 -1.27 5.60
CA GLN A 555 -18.53 -0.04 5.11
C GLN A 555 -17.99 0.69 6.35
N GLY A 556 -16.67 0.82 6.41
CA GLY A 556 -15.97 1.28 7.61
C GLY A 556 -15.39 2.69 7.48
N ALA A 557 -14.34 2.94 8.28
CA ALA A 557 -13.56 4.18 8.22
C ALA A 557 -12.68 4.29 6.97
N SER A 558 -12.40 3.17 6.29
CA SER A 558 -11.73 3.16 4.99
C SER A 558 -12.61 3.93 4.00
N LYS A 559 -12.02 4.91 3.31
CA LYS A 559 -12.78 5.78 2.38
C LYS A 559 -12.87 5.20 0.98
N VAL A 560 -12.38 3.97 0.79
CA VAL A 560 -12.15 3.40 -0.54
C VAL A 560 -12.72 1.98 -0.71
N ASN A 561 -13.44 1.42 0.28
CA ASN A 561 -14.00 0.07 0.18
C ASN A 561 -15.45 -0.04 0.67
N ILE A 562 -16.20 -0.94 0.03
CA ILE A 562 -17.52 -1.43 0.47
C ILE A 562 -17.55 -2.94 0.25
N SER A 563 -17.84 -3.71 1.30
CA SER A 563 -17.85 -5.18 1.25
C SER A 563 -19.24 -5.76 1.50
N PHE A 564 -19.56 -6.81 0.75
CA PHE A 564 -20.80 -7.58 0.85
C PHE A 564 -20.45 -9.04 1.06
N ILE A 565 -21.16 -9.70 1.96
CA ILE A 565 -21.08 -11.14 2.15
C ILE A 565 -22.30 -11.73 1.47
N ILE A 566 -22.04 -12.65 0.55
CA ILE A 566 -23.04 -13.41 -0.20
C ILE A 566 -22.67 -14.90 -0.17
N ARG A 567 -23.57 -15.76 -0.63
CA ARG A 567 -23.23 -17.18 -0.81
C ARG A 567 -22.17 -17.36 -1.91
N ASP A 568 -21.24 -18.29 -1.70
CA ASP A 568 -20.14 -18.53 -2.64
C ASP A 568 -20.64 -19.00 -4.01
N ASP A 569 -21.79 -19.66 -4.08
CA ASP A 569 -22.43 -20.09 -5.34
C ASP A 569 -22.96 -18.92 -6.19
N GLN A 570 -23.13 -17.72 -5.62
CA GLN A 570 -23.64 -16.53 -6.33
C GLN A 570 -22.55 -15.53 -6.74
N ILE A 571 -21.30 -15.71 -6.29
CA ILE A 571 -20.26 -14.69 -6.43
C ILE A 571 -19.83 -14.44 -7.88
N ASP A 572 -19.81 -15.47 -8.73
CA ASP A 572 -19.43 -15.34 -10.13
C ASP A 572 -20.42 -14.45 -10.87
N ASP A 573 -21.70 -14.75 -10.72
CA ASP A 573 -22.80 -13.98 -11.31
C ASP A 573 -22.81 -12.56 -10.77
N ALA A 574 -22.60 -12.36 -9.45
CA ALA A 574 -22.49 -11.03 -8.85
C ALA A 574 -21.38 -10.19 -9.51
N ILE A 575 -20.17 -10.74 -9.63
CA ILE A 575 -19.03 -10.03 -10.21
C ILE A 575 -19.26 -9.74 -11.69
N LEU A 576 -19.74 -10.73 -12.47
CA LEU A 576 -19.97 -10.57 -13.89
C LEU A 576 -21.02 -9.48 -14.19
N LYS A 577 -22.12 -9.48 -13.42
CA LYS A 577 -23.21 -8.50 -13.59
C LYS A 577 -22.81 -7.10 -13.15
N LEU A 578 -22.15 -6.97 -12.00
CA LEU A 578 -21.64 -5.69 -11.56
C LEU A 578 -20.56 -5.15 -12.49
N HIS A 579 -19.66 -6.01 -13.00
CA HIS A 579 -18.65 -5.57 -13.93
C HIS A 579 -19.25 -5.05 -15.24
N ALA A 580 -20.22 -5.78 -15.80
CA ALA A 580 -20.93 -5.37 -17.00
C ALA A 580 -21.62 -4.00 -16.83
N CYS A 581 -22.26 -3.77 -15.68
CA CYS A 581 -22.88 -2.49 -15.33
C CYS A 581 -21.86 -1.36 -15.16
N LEU A 582 -20.84 -1.58 -14.32
CA LEU A 582 -19.95 -0.51 -13.85
C LEU A 582 -18.82 -0.15 -14.83
N PHE A 583 -18.42 -1.08 -15.71
CA PHE A 583 -17.25 -0.89 -16.58
C PHE A 583 -17.52 -1.09 -18.07
N GLU A 584 -18.58 -1.81 -18.45
CA GLU A 584 -18.86 -2.13 -19.86
C GLU A 584 -20.02 -1.35 -20.47
N GLY A 585 -20.74 -0.54 -19.69
CA GLY A 585 -21.95 0.16 -20.13
C GLY A 585 -23.09 -0.80 -20.53
N LYS A 586 -23.03 -2.05 -20.05
CA LYS A 586 -24.03 -3.10 -20.29
C LYS A 586 -24.74 -3.38 -18.99
N CYS A 587 -25.62 -2.45 -18.61
CA CYS A 587 -26.40 -2.61 -17.40
C CYS A 587 -27.84 -2.94 -17.73
N ASP A 588 -28.32 -4.03 -17.12
CA ASP A 588 -29.72 -4.44 -17.20
C ASP A 588 -30.60 -3.57 -16.26
N VAL A 589 -29.97 -2.71 -15.45
CA VAL A 589 -30.61 -1.71 -14.57
C VAL A 589 -30.14 -0.30 -14.90
N ALA A 590 -30.94 0.71 -14.55
CA ALA A 590 -30.55 2.11 -14.59
C ALA A 590 -29.33 2.35 -13.68
N ILE A 591 -28.29 3.00 -14.21
CA ILE A 591 -27.13 3.40 -13.40
C ILE A 591 -27.43 4.79 -12.81
N ILE A 592 -27.08 5.00 -11.54
CA ILE A 592 -27.13 6.33 -10.94
C ILE A 592 -25.71 6.89 -10.92
N GLU A 593 -25.50 8.04 -11.55
CA GLU A 593 -24.24 8.77 -11.53
C GLU A 593 -24.49 10.23 -11.13
N ASP A 594 -23.86 10.68 -10.05
CA ASP A 594 -24.03 12.03 -9.48
C ASP A 594 -25.52 12.36 -9.23
N GLY A 595 -26.30 11.37 -8.79
CA GLY A 595 -27.74 11.50 -8.50
C GLY A 595 -28.67 11.49 -9.73
N HIS A 596 -28.16 11.23 -10.93
CA HIS A 596 -28.95 11.14 -12.17
C HIS A 596 -28.97 9.72 -12.74
N ILE A 597 -30.10 9.32 -13.33
CA ILE A 597 -30.22 8.04 -14.04
C ILE A 597 -29.56 8.18 -15.42
N VAL A 598 -28.56 7.35 -15.70
CA VAL A 598 -27.77 7.32 -16.94
C VAL A 598 -28.07 6.05 -17.74
#